data_AF-A0A3A8VZ23-F1
#
_entry.id   AF-A0A3A8VZ23-F1
#
_cell.length_a   1.000
_cell.length_b   1.000
_cell.length_c   1.000
_cell.angle_alpha   90.00
_cell.angle_beta   90.00
_cell.angle_gamma   90.00
#
_symmetry.space_group_name_H-M   'P 1'
#
loop_
_entity.id
_entity.type
_entity.pdbx_description
1 polymer ?
#
loop_
_entity_poly.entity_id
_entity_poly.type
_entity_poly.pdbx_seq_one_letter_code
_entity_poly.pdbx_strand_id
1 'polypeptide(L)'
;MEENQYPPFWGCYITVSQNWDAASFGEMLKMFIKFIRVSISGCLFWRSHRNECCLLLSNERKNIIMNTEIKSTETENTGTRMQFILDENKELQEIPKDKCKPVEYPVRYRLKNAFEVFVRVDGTENYWISNYGRCVNNLNRKDKGTFFKHKEGKCHCTVFEIEYYITSCPVKKQGNGKRKPDSRKKRVEMVFKLNTTGQERNSALEEMQKADDKRMYMVESDRDRRDTTLAGLVAETFLAGYKGRTKVWHKDGDESNNWYKNLLMVTPDDYKKLRAGMVTWQELNLEQVYIEYENKAGAQAYRVYDGILARCKSTESTDSIHKCYNSTAMWQGWIDDPKSFVRWYLEHYYECGDEEMDVDKDLFGDGTGMYYPDFCCILPKGLNTLLANSKKHYKEGETPENTLPLGVRYSRRRKKYYGEITFTGAERTIPLSDWDTPEEAFAEYKRMKQADILRVAAEYKGRIPGYIYKKLLEVEVEPY
;
A
#
# COMPACT_ATOMS: atom_id res chain seq x y z
N MET A 1 30.60 32.18 -32.63
CA MET A 1 29.22 31.93 -33.08
C MET A 1 29.01 30.44 -33.07
N GLU A 2 28.40 29.93 -31.99
CA GLU A 2 27.51 28.77 -31.92
C GLU A 2 27.21 28.54 -30.44
N GLU A 3 25.95 28.70 -30.07
CA GLU A 3 25.45 28.72 -28.70
C GLU A 3 24.23 27.78 -28.60
N ASN A 4 24.29 26.89 -27.61
CA ASN A 4 23.23 26.26 -26.80
C ASN A 4 21.77 26.18 -27.32
N GLN A 5 21.18 24.97 -27.23
CA GLN A 5 19.78 24.81 -26.83
C GLN A 5 19.47 23.43 -26.21
N TYR A 6 18.84 23.46 -25.04
CA TYR A 6 18.29 22.34 -24.25
C TYR A 6 17.01 21.74 -24.90
N PRO A 7 16.64 20.47 -24.61
CA PRO A 7 15.39 19.88 -25.11
C PRO A 7 14.16 20.25 -24.25
N PRO A 8 12.93 20.17 -24.83
CA PRO A 8 11.72 20.76 -24.25
C PRO A 8 10.93 19.84 -23.31
N PHE A 9 10.09 20.51 -22.52
CA PHE A 9 9.07 20.00 -21.60
C PHE A 9 8.16 18.91 -22.21
N TRP A 10 7.95 17.82 -21.47
CA TRP A 10 6.87 16.86 -21.73
C TRP A 10 5.56 17.38 -21.14
N GLY A 11 4.71 17.94 -22.00
CA GLY A 11 3.29 18.14 -21.71
C GLY A 11 2.52 16.83 -21.87
N CYS A 12 1.68 16.48 -20.89
CA CYS A 12 0.71 15.40 -21.01
C CYS A 12 -0.30 15.74 -22.12
N TYR A 13 -0.20 15.04 -23.26
CA TYR A 13 -1.28 14.99 -24.23
C TYR A 13 -2.29 13.93 -23.80
N ILE A 14 -3.53 14.34 -23.51
CA ILE A 14 -4.67 13.44 -23.41
C ILE A 14 -5.18 13.21 -24.83
N THR A 15 -4.84 12.07 -25.43
CA THR A 15 -5.54 11.56 -26.61
C THR A 15 -6.90 11.03 -26.18
N VAL A 16 -7.97 11.77 -26.51
CA VAL A 16 -9.36 11.36 -26.31
C VAL A 16 -9.77 10.51 -27.52
N SER A 17 -9.95 9.20 -27.34
CA SER A 17 -10.54 8.33 -28.35
C SER A 17 -12.08 8.42 -28.26
N GLN A 18 -12.66 9.04 -29.28
CA GLN A 18 -14.01 8.91 -29.86
C GLN A 18 -15.27 8.93 -28.95
N ASN A 19 -16.23 9.73 -29.43
CA ASN A 19 -17.62 9.94 -28.99
C ASN A 19 -17.87 10.87 -27.80
N TRP A 20 -17.37 12.12 -27.89
CA TRP A 20 -17.95 13.24 -27.17
C TRP A 20 -18.42 14.28 -28.19
N ASP A 21 -19.71 14.66 -28.12
CA ASP A 21 -20.26 15.75 -28.92
C ASP A 21 -19.61 17.08 -28.50
N ALA A 22 -19.27 17.94 -29.47
CA ALA A 22 -18.57 19.20 -29.26
C ALA A 22 -19.36 20.15 -28.32
N ALA A 23 -20.68 20.00 -28.27
CA ALA A 23 -21.55 20.71 -27.33
C ALA A 23 -21.28 20.32 -25.86
N SER A 24 -21.04 19.03 -25.60
CA SER A 24 -20.79 18.49 -24.25
C SER A 24 -19.42 18.90 -23.71
N PHE A 25 -18.42 19.03 -24.58
CA PHE A 25 -17.09 19.52 -24.22
C PHE A 25 -17.10 21.03 -23.91
N GLY A 26 -17.89 21.81 -24.66
CA GLY A 26 -18.08 23.24 -24.41
C GLY A 26 -18.77 23.55 -23.08
N GLU A 27 -19.75 22.74 -22.68
CA GLU A 27 -20.39 22.80 -21.35
C GLU A 27 -19.40 22.45 -20.23
N MET A 28 -18.59 21.39 -20.41
CA MET A 28 -17.57 20.98 -19.44
C MET A 28 -16.49 22.05 -19.24
N LEU A 29 -16.07 22.74 -20.30
CA LEU A 29 -15.10 23.83 -20.22
C LEU A 29 -15.69 25.07 -19.52
N LYS A 30 -16.97 25.38 -19.76
CA LYS A 30 -17.70 26.43 -19.02
C LYS A 30 -17.83 26.08 -17.53
N MET A 31 -18.08 24.81 -17.20
CA MET A 31 -18.09 24.31 -15.81
C MET A 31 -16.71 24.44 -15.15
N PHE A 32 -15.63 24.11 -15.85
CA PHE A 32 -14.26 24.24 -15.36
C PHE A 32 -13.87 25.71 -15.12
N ILE A 33 -14.33 26.63 -15.97
CA ILE A 33 -14.14 28.08 -15.80
C ILE A 33 -14.97 28.63 -14.62
N LYS A 34 -16.18 28.11 -14.41
CA LYS A 34 -17.02 28.44 -13.25
C LYS A 34 -16.38 27.95 -11.94
N PHE A 35 -15.75 26.77 -11.97
CA PHE A 35 -14.98 26.18 -10.87
C PHE A 35 -13.75 27.03 -10.48
N ILE A 36 -12.95 27.47 -11.46
CA ILE A 36 -11.81 28.37 -11.24
C ILE A 36 -12.27 29.72 -10.64
N ARG A 37 -13.41 30.27 -11.08
CA ARG A 37 -13.96 31.52 -10.52
C ARG A 37 -14.39 31.40 -9.06
N VAL A 38 -14.96 30.26 -8.65
CA VAL A 38 -15.36 30.02 -7.25
C VAL A 38 -14.13 29.87 -6.35
N SER A 39 -13.06 29.22 -6.81
CA SER A 39 -11.80 29.10 -6.05
C SER A 39 -11.01 30.41 -5.94
N ILE A 40 -11.12 31.32 -6.92
CA ILE A 40 -10.41 32.61 -6.91
C ILE A 40 -11.19 33.71 -6.16
N SER A 41 -12.49 33.51 -5.87
CA SER A 41 -13.31 34.50 -5.15
C SER A 41 -12.95 34.69 -3.67
N GLY A 42 -11.98 33.92 -3.15
CA GLY A 42 -11.35 34.15 -1.84
C GLY A 42 -10.11 35.05 -1.86
N CYS A 43 -9.59 35.44 -3.03
CA CYS A 43 -8.38 36.24 -3.16
C CYS A 43 -8.46 37.19 -4.37
N LEU A 44 -9.16 38.31 -4.24
CA LEU A 44 -9.06 39.41 -5.20
C LEU A 44 -8.94 40.76 -4.47
N PHE A 45 -7.71 41.11 -4.13
CA PHE A 45 -7.25 42.51 -4.19
C PHE A 45 -5.94 42.51 -4.97
N TRP A 46 -6.02 42.74 -6.28
CA TRP A 46 -4.85 42.95 -7.13
C TRP A 46 -4.80 44.42 -7.52
N ARG A 47 -3.90 45.17 -6.87
CA ARG A 47 -3.41 46.44 -7.40
C ARG A 47 -2.01 46.18 -7.94
N SER A 48 -1.86 46.44 -9.23
CA SER A 48 -0.61 46.55 -9.98
C SER A 48 0.52 47.11 -9.12
N HIS A 49 1.69 46.46 -9.13
CA HIS A 49 2.99 47.06 -9.49
C HIS A 49 4.05 45.95 -9.61
N ARG A 50 4.90 46.07 -10.63
CA ARG A 50 6.15 45.32 -10.79
C ARG A 50 6.97 45.40 -9.50
N ASN A 51 7.41 44.25 -8.99
CA ASN A 51 8.78 44.02 -8.52
C ASN A 51 8.94 42.58 -8.03
N GLU A 52 10.13 42.07 -8.29
CA GLU A 52 10.68 40.80 -7.79
C GLU A 52 10.39 40.64 -6.30
N CYS A 53 9.78 39.51 -5.92
CA CYS A 53 9.77 39.06 -4.55
C CYS A 53 9.80 37.54 -4.52
N CYS A 54 10.98 37.01 -4.23
CA CYS A 54 11.19 35.67 -3.67
C CYS A 54 10.25 35.48 -2.47
N LEU A 55 9.13 34.78 -2.67
CA LEU A 55 8.33 34.28 -1.56
C LEU A 55 8.84 32.89 -1.19
N LEU A 56 9.73 32.91 -0.21
CA LEU A 56 9.91 31.84 0.76
C LEU A 56 8.53 31.47 1.33
N LEU A 57 7.87 30.48 0.73
CA LEU A 57 6.84 29.74 1.44
C LEU A 57 7.56 28.82 2.43
N SER A 58 7.82 29.38 3.61
CA SER A 58 8.02 28.62 4.83
C SER A 58 6.78 27.78 5.10
N ASN A 59 6.69 26.63 4.43
CA ASN A 59 5.87 25.53 4.90
C ASN A 59 6.61 24.94 6.11
N GLU A 60 6.54 25.63 7.23
CA GLU A 60 6.63 25.00 8.55
C GLU A 60 5.39 24.09 8.69
N ARG A 61 5.38 22.99 7.93
CA ARG A 61 4.65 21.81 8.36
C ARG A 61 5.35 21.38 9.63
N LYS A 62 4.72 21.71 10.75
CA LYS A 62 5.02 21.16 12.06
C LYS A 62 5.22 19.66 11.90
N ASN A 63 6.50 19.28 11.85
CA ASN A 63 6.98 17.95 12.19
C ASN A 63 6.63 17.76 13.67
N ILE A 64 5.38 17.41 13.94
CA ILE A 64 5.05 16.68 15.15
C ILE A 64 5.45 15.24 14.83
N ILE A 65 6.75 15.00 14.99
CA ILE A 65 7.30 13.67 15.22
C ILE A 65 6.73 13.26 16.57
N MET A 66 5.61 12.54 16.55
CA MET A 66 5.28 11.63 17.64
C MET A 66 5.80 10.27 17.23
N ASN A 67 7.04 10.00 17.62
CA ASN A 67 7.39 8.67 18.07
C ASN A 67 6.47 8.35 19.24
N THR A 68 5.45 7.55 18.98
CA THR A 68 4.87 6.72 20.01
C THR A 68 4.35 5.50 19.30
N GLU A 69 4.90 4.36 19.72
CA GLU A 69 4.24 3.08 19.68
C GLU A 69 2.72 3.27 19.64
N ILE A 70 2.06 2.69 18.63
CA ILE A 70 0.70 2.24 18.86
C ILE A 70 0.85 1.09 19.87
N LYS A 71 1.02 1.45 21.14
CA LYS A 71 0.42 0.69 22.22
C LYS A 71 -1.07 0.84 21.97
N SER A 72 -1.59 -0.04 21.14
CA SER A 72 -2.96 -0.48 21.33
C SER A 72 -3.06 -0.78 22.81
N THR A 73 -3.90 -0.05 23.53
CA THR A 73 -4.42 -0.46 24.83
C THR A 73 -5.26 -1.72 24.62
N GLU A 74 -4.60 -2.79 24.18
CA GLU A 74 -5.00 -4.14 24.50
C GLU A 74 -4.50 -4.30 25.92
N THR A 75 -5.43 -4.30 26.87
CA THR A 75 -5.22 -4.93 28.17
C THR A 75 -4.31 -6.12 27.99
N GLU A 76 -3.19 -6.14 28.73
CA GLU A 76 -2.21 -7.23 28.76
C GLU A 76 -2.92 -8.55 29.08
N ASN A 77 -3.46 -9.18 28.05
CA ASN A 77 -3.97 -10.52 28.11
C ASN A 77 -2.77 -11.38 27.74
N THR A 78 -2.25 -12.10 28.73
CA THR A 78 -1.13 -13.05 28.64
C THR A 78 -1.50 -14.29 27.83
N GLY A 79 -2.31 -14.13 26.78
CA GLY A 79 -2.59 -15.11 25.75
C GLY A 79 -1.61 -14.92 24.60
N THR A 80 -1.00 -16.01 24.15
CA THR A 80 -0.13 -16.04 22.98
C THR A 80 -0.81 -15.36 21.79
N ARG A 81 -0.29 -14.21 21.34
CA ARG A 81 -0.84 -13.47 20.20
C ARG A 81 -0.68 -14.34 18.95
N MET A 82 -1.79 -14.70 18.33
CA MET A 82 -1.81 -15.55 17.13
C MET A 82 -1.74 -14.70 15.86
N GLN A 83 -1.19 -15.26 14.79
CA GLN A 83 -1.30 -14.72 13.44
C GLN A 83 -1.70 -15.81 12.44
N PHE A 84 -2.24 -15.41 11.29
CA PHE A 84 -2.58 -16.32 10.21
C PHE A 84 -1.44 -16.43 9.20
N ILE A 85 -1.27 -17.65 8.68
CA ILE A 85 -0.40 -17.96 7.56
C ILE A 85 -1.16 -18.84 6.56
N LEU A 86 -0.67 -18.91 5.34
CA LEU A 86 -1.15 -19.87 4.35
C LEU A 86 -0.20 -21.07 4.34
N ASP A 87 -0.70 -22.30 4.49
CA ASP A 87 0.12 -23.50 4.26
C ASP A 87 0.43 -23.71 2.77
N GLU A 88 1.14 -24.79 2.43
CA GLU A 88 1.55 -25.08 1.04
C GLU A 88 0.38 -25.27 0.09
N ASN A 89 -0.80 -25.64 0.59
CA ASN A 89 -2.03 -25.80 -0.18
C ASN A 89 -2.84 -24.50 -0.26
N LYS A 90 -2.33 -23.40 0.31
CA LYS A 90 -3.02 -22.11 0.47
C LYS A 90 -4.24 -22.19 1.39
N GLU A 91 -4.23 -23.13 2.32
CA GLU A 91 -5.22 -23.18 3.38
C GLU A 91 -4.77 -22.35 4.59
N LEU A 92 -5.75 -21.76 5.27
CA LEU A 92 -5.51 -20.84 6.37
C LEU A 92 -5.10 -21.61 7.64
N GLN A 93 -3.93 -21.31 8.17
CA GLN A 93 -3.42 -21.87 9.42
C GLN A 93 -3.15 -20.78 10.44
N GLU A 94 -3.27 -21.14 11.71
CA GLU A 94 -2.94 -20.27 12.84
C GLU A 94 -1.58 -20.66 13.40
N ILE A 95 -0.73 -19.67 13.59
CA ILE A 95 0.58 -19.85 14.22
C ILE A 95 0.76 -18.85 15.37
N PRO A 96 1.27 -19.30 16.51
CA PRO A 96 1.74 -18.43 17.58
C PRO A 96 2.81 -17.43 17.09
N LYS A 97 2.69 -16.15 17.42
CA LYS A 97 3.67 -15.13 17.00
C LYS A 97 5.07 -15.34 17.55
N ASP A 98 5.22 -15.97 18.71
CA ASP A 98 6.51 -16.36 19.29
C ASP A 98 7.29 -17.38 18.44
N LYS A 99 6.59 -18.12 17.56
CA LYS A 99 7.22 -19.01 16.56
C LYS A 99 7.62 -18.28 15.28
N CYS A 100 7.24 -17.02 15.12
CA CYS A 100 7.55 -16.22 13.95
C CYS A 100 8.76 -15.33 14.23
N LYS A 101 9.63 -15.14 13.23
CA LYS A 101 10.73 -14.18 13.35
C LYS A 101 10.20 -12.75 13.31
N PRO A 102 10.72 -11.84 14.15
CA PRO A 102 10.42 -10.42 14.00
C PRO A 102 10.99 -9.90 12.68
N VAL A 103 10.29 -8.95 12.06
CA VAL A 103 10.78 -8.29 10.84
C VAL A 103 11.76 -7.18 11.25
N GLU A 104 13.05 -7.45 11.08
CA GLU A 104 14.08 -6.45 11.28
C GLU A 104 14.07 -5.42 10.13
N TYR A 105 14.03 -4.13 10.47
CA TYR A 105 13.99 -3.01 9.51
C TYR A 105 12.77 -3.04 8.58
N PRO A 106 11.54 -2.91 9.12
CA PRO A 106 10.31 -2.97 8.33
C PRO A 106 10.23 -1.80 7.34
N VAL A 107 9.70 -2.08 6.16
CA VAL A 107 9.49 -1.07 5.11
C VAL A 107 8.03 -0.64 5.04
N ARG A 108 7.81 0.65 4.77
CA ARG A 108 6.51 1.18 4.39
C ARG A 108 6.35 1.10 2.88
N TYR A 109 6.06 -0.10 2.38
CA TYR A 109 5.80 -0.36 0.97
C TYR A 109 4.42 -1.01 0.79
N ARG A 110 3.73 -0.68 -0.31
CA ARG A 110 2.38 -1.19 -0.59
C ARG A 110 2.40 -2.71 -0.68
N LEU A 111 1.72 -3.38 0.25
CA LEU A 111 1.58 -4.83 0.27
C LEU A 111 0.62 -5.32 -0.84
N LYS A 112 0.83 -6.56 -1.28
CA LYS A 112 -0.03 -7.29 -2.21
C LYS A 112 -1.29 -7.76 -1.50
N ASN A 113 -1.14 -8.27 -0.28
CA ASN A 113 -2.20 -8.74 0.61
C ASN A 113 -1.70 -8.72 2.07
N ALA A 114 -2.54 -9.11 3.03
CA ALA A 114 -2.17 -9.10 4.45
C ALA A 114 -1.09 -10.14 4.84
N PHE A 115 -0.93 -11.20 4.03
CA PHE A 115 0.08 -12.25 4.24
C PHE A 115 1.47 -11.85 3.73
N GLU A 116 1.56 -10.78 2.94
CA GLU A 116 2.84 -10.36 2.40
C GLU A 116 3.69 -9.68 3.47
N VAL A 117 4.93 -10.16 3.57
CA VAL A 117 5.95 -9.61 4.45
C VAL A 117 7.20 -9.32 3.64
N PHE A 118 7.77 -8.13 3.82
CA PHE A 118 9.07 -7.75 3.26
C PHE A 118 10.13 -7.91 4.34
N VAL A 119 11.20 -8.61 3.99
CA VAL A 119 12.36 -8.81 4.86
C VAL A 119 13.58 -8.25 4.15
N ARG A 120 14.45 -7.57 4.91
CA ARG A 120 15.69 -7.04 4.36
C ARG A 120 16.57 -8.21 3.90
N VAL A 121 17.12 -8.10 2.69
CA VAL A 121 18.03 -9.12 2.16
C VAL A 121 19.30 -9.10 3.01
N ASP A 122 19.70 -10.28 3.51
CA ASP A 122 20.88 -10.42 4.36
C ASP A 122 22.13 -9.88 3.65
N GLY A 123 22.99 -9.20 4.41
CA GLY A 123 24.17 -8.53 3.88
C GLY A 123 23.92 -7.23 3.10
N THR A 124 22.67 -6.76 3.01
CA THR A 124 22.34 -5.50 2.33
C THR A 124 21.68 -4.49 3.29
N GLU A 125 21.83 -3.20 2.98
CA GLU A 125 21.15 -2.13 3.73
C GLU A 125 19.92 -1.55 3.00
N ASN A 126 19.86 -1.74 1.68
CA ASN A 126 18.92 -1.03 0.83
C ASN A 126 18.00 -1.96 0.03
N TYR A 127 18.01 -3.27 0.28
CA TYR A 127 17.21 -4.24 -0.47
C TYR A 127 16.28 -5.03 0.45
N TRP A 128 15.04 -5.22 0.00
CA TRP A 128 14.04 -6.05 0.66
C TRP A 128 13.41 -7.00 -0.35
N ILE A 129 13.14 -8.22 0.09
CA ILE A 129 12.46 -9.26 -0.68
C ILE A 129 11.20 -9.69 0.08
N SER A 130 10.09 -9.82 -0.62
CA SER A 130 8.87 -10.36 -0.02
C SER A 130 8.77 -11.87 -0.14
N ASN A 131 7.96 -12.50 0.71
CA ASN A 131 7.62 -13.91 0.63
C ASN A 131 6.87 -14.32 -0.66
N TYR A 132 6.48 -13.35 -1.49
CA TYR A 132 5.93 -13.54 -2.84
C TYR A 132 6.95 -13.26 -3.95
N GLY A 133 8.22 -13.00 -3.60
CA GLY A 133 9.28 -12.71 -4.55
C GLY A 133 9.23 -11.30 -5.15
N ARG A 134 8.59 -10.33 -4.49
CA ARG A 134 8.68 -8.93 -4.90
C ARG A 134 9.92 -8.31 -4.27
N CYS A 135 10.87 -7.86 -5.08
CA CYS A 135 12.07 -7.19 -4.60
C CYS A 135 11.95 -5.67 -4.77
N VAL A 136 12.28 -4.93 -3.71
CA VAL A 136 12.31 -3.47 -3.70
C VAL A 136 13.62 -2.96 -3.12
N ASN A 137 14.09 -1.80 -3.59
CA ASN A 137 15.29 -1.17 -3.04
C ASN A 137 15.17 0.36 -2.97
N ASN A 138 15.94 0.99 -2.08
CA ASN A 138 16.06 2.45 -1.98
C ASN A 138 17.51 2.94 -2.18
N LEU A 139 18.35 2.14 -2.83
CA LEU A 139 19.79 2.39 -2.97
C LEU A 139 20.08 3.77 -3.62
N ASN A 140 19.45 4.02 -4.76
CA ASN A 140 19.63 5.23 -5.57
C ASN A 140 18.60 6.33 -5.26
N ARG A 141 17.84 6.19 -4.17
CA ARG A 141 16.79 7.13 -3.80
C ARG A 141 17.34 8.15 -2.81
N LYS A 142 17.11 9.44 -3.09
CA LYS A 142 17.42 10.54 -2.16
C LYS A 142 16.55 10.45 -0.91
N ASP A 143 15.25 10.25 -1.12
CA ASP A 143 14.29 9.96 -0.06
C ASP A 143 14.27 8.45 0.20
N LYS A 144 14.75 8.04 1.37
CA LYS A 144 14.82 6.65 1.80
C LYS A 144 13.46 6.02 2.12
N GLY A 145 12.38 6.81 2.13
CA GLY A 145 11.00 6.35 2.16
C GLY A 145 10.44 5.94 0.78
N THR A 146 11.16 6.23 -0.30
CA THR A 146 10.75 5.83 -1.66
C THR A 146 11.54 4.61 -2.13
N PHE A 147 10.89 3.76 -2.93
CA PHE A 147 11.46 2.49 -3.37
C PHE A 147 11.40 2.33 -4.89
N PHE A 148 12.40 1.64 -5.44
CA PHE A 148 12.39 1.09 -6.79
C PHE A 148 11.93 -0.36 -6.70
N LYS A 149 10.96 -0.71 -7.54
CA LYS A 149 10.45 -2.09 -7.65
C LYS A 149 11.18 -2.80 -8.78
N HIS A 150 11.79 -3.95 -8.46
CA HIS A 150 12.41 -4.80 -9.48
C HIS A 150 11.35 -5.51 -10.33
N LYS A 151 11.76 -5.95 -11.52
CA LYS A 151 10.93 -6.80 -12.38
C LYS A 151 10.62 -8.12 -11.64
N GLU A 152 9.37 -8.56 -11.67
CA GLU A 152 8.93 -9.81 -11.02
C GLU A 152 9.05 -11.03 -11.97
N GLY A 153 8.85 -12.23 -11.40
CA GLY A 153 8.84 -13.50 -12.13
C GLY A 153 10.23 -14.14 -12.27
N LYS A 154 10.44 -14.88 -13.36
CA LYS A 154 11.73 -15.50 -13.68
C LYS A 154 12.70 -14.43 -14.18
N CYS A 155 13.45 -13.84 -13.27
CA CYS A 155 14.44 -12.82 -13.60
C CYS A 155 15.69 -12.91 -12.72
N HIS A 156 16.79 -12.41 -13.28
CA HIS A 156 18.00 -12.12 -12.50
C HIS A 156 17.89 -10.72 -11.91
N CYS A 157 18.42 -10.56 -10.71
CA CYS A 157 18.55 -9.27 -10.05
C CYS A 157 19.96 -9.11 -9.48
N THR A 158 20.41 -7.87 -9.43
CA THR A 158 21.70 -7.50 -8.85
C THR A 158 21.44 -6.80 -7.53
N VAL A 159 22.01 -7.34 -6.45
CA VAL A 159 22.02 -6.73 -5.13
C VAL A 159 23.44 -6.30 -4.79
N PHE A 160 23.57 -5.27 -3.95
CA PHE A 160 24.87 -4.82 -3.45
C PHE A 160 24.96 -5.15 -1.97
N GLU A 161 25.90 -6.03 -1.66
CA GLU A 161 26.24 -6.40 -0.30
C GLU A 161 27.23 -5.39 0.27
N ILE A 162 27.17 -5.18 1.57
CA ILE A 162 28.02 -4.20 2.25
C ILE A 162 28.76 -4.92 3.37
N GLU A 163 30.09 -4.97 3.25
CA GLU A 163 30.95 -5.43 4.32
C GLU A 163 31.58 -4.22 5.00
N TYR A 164 31.45 -4.15 6.32
CA TYR A 164 32.04 -3.08 7.12
C TYR A 164 33.29 -3.60 7.82
N TYR A 165 34.32 -2.76 7.90
CA TYR A 165 35.54 -3.09 8.61
C TYR A 165 36.18 -1.85 9.24
N ILE A 166 36.92 -2.05 10.34
CA ILE A 166 37.75 -1.01 10.95
C ILE A 166 39.13 -1.08 10.30
N THR A 167 39.59 0.05 9.80
CA THR A 167 40.98 0.25 9.41
C THR A 167 41.69 1.17 10.37
N SER A 168 43.01 1.00 10.47
CA SER A 168 43.84 1.86 11.30
C SER A 168 45.07 2.34 10.54
N CYS A 169 45.53 3.55 10.85
CA CYS A 169 46.78 4.09 10.31
C CYS A 169 47.60 4.83 11.39
N PRO A 170 48.94 4.74 11.37
CA PRO A 170 49.78 5.48 12.32
C PRO A 170 49.64 6.98 12.13
N VAL A 171 49.65 7.72 13.23
CA VAL A 171 49.54 9.18 13.22
C VAL A 171 50.88 9.81 13.56
N LYS A 172 51.36 10.72 12.69
CA LYS A 172 52.57 11.51 12.97
C LYS A 172 52.16 12.89 13.50
N LYS A 173 52.75 13.29 14.63
CA LYS A 173 52.64 14.66 15.14
C LYS A 173 53.52 15.58 14.30
N GLN A 174 52.93 16.59 13.69
CA GLN A 174 53.66 17.65 13.01
C GLN A 174 54.08 18.73 14.01
N GLY A 175 55.12 19.50 13.69
CA GLY A 175 55.67 20.55 14.57
C GLY A 175 54.70 21.68 14.92
N ASN A 176 53.55 21.76 14.23
CA ASN A 176 52.44 22.69 14.48
C ASN A 176 51.32 22.07 15.33
N GLY A 177 51.55 20.93 15.98
CA GLY A 177 50.57 20.21 16.81
C GLY A 177 49.52 19.40 16.03
N LYS A 178 49.49 19.52 14.69
CA LYS A 178 48.53 18.78 13.85
C LYS A 178 48.93 17.32 13.72
N ARG A 179 47.93 16.44 13.78
CA ARG A 179 48.06 14.98 13.61
C ARG A 179 47.83 14.64 12.13
N LYS A 180 48.81 14.01 11.46
CA LYS A 180 48.65 13.55 10.06
C LYS A 180 48.70 12.02 9.98
N PRO A 181 47.66 11.37 9.43
CA PRO A 181 47.65 9.92 9.22
C PRO A 181 48.58 9.49 8.08
N ASP A 182 49.29 8.38 8.27
CA ASP A 182 50.14 7.73 7.27
C ASP A 182 49.37 6.62 6.54
N SER A 183 48.62 7.01 5.50
CA SER A 183 47.75 6.10 4.73
C SER A 183 48.48 4.92 4.07
N ARG A 184 49.80 5.05 3.83
CA ARG A 184 50.63 3.95 3.28
C ARG A 184 50.83 2.80 4.25
N LYS A 185 50.56 3.01 5.55
CA LYS A 185 50.66 1.99 6.61
C LYS A 185 49.30 1.57 7.15
N LYS A 186 48.25 1.76 6.34
CA LYS A 186 46.87 1.36 6.66
C LYS A 186 46.76 -0.16 6.78
N ARG A 187 46.01 -0.63 7.77
CA ARG A 187 45.74 -2.05 8.02
C ARG A 187 44.27 -2.23 8.36
N VAL A 188 43.69 -3.35 7.93
CA VAL A 188 42.38 -3.82 8.40
C VAL A 188 42.60 -4.48 9.75
N GLU A 189 41.86 -4.03 10.76
CA GLU A 189 41.98 -4.53 12.13
C GLU A 189 40.83 -5.48 12.48
N MET A 190 39.63 -5.19 11.99
CA MET A 190 38.42 -5.93 12.33
C MET A 190 37.44 -5.88 11.16
N VAL A 191 36.86 -7.03 10.81
CA VAL A 191 35.75 -7.13 9.88
C VAL A 191 34.48 -7.39 10.68
N PHE A 192 33.44 -6.59 10.44
CA PHE A 192 32.16 -6.73 11.12
C PHE A 192 31.31 -7.83 10.48
N LYS A 193 30.44 -8.43 11.29
CA LYS A 193 29.39 -9.30 10.76
C LYS A 193 28.35 -8.45 10.02
N LEU A 194 27.71 -9.03 9.01
CA LEU A 194 26.75 -8.36 8.12
C LEU A 194 25.61 -7.63 8.85
N ASN A 195 25.23 -8.09 10.05
CA ASN A 195 24.13 -7.53 10.84
C ASN A 195 24.58 -6.62 11.99
N THR A 196 25.86 -6.27 12.08
CA THR A 196 26.34 -5.33 13.11
C THR A 196 25.81 -3.92 12.86
N THR A 197 25.11 -3.38 13.85
CA THR A 197 24.50 -2.05 13.78
C THR A 197 25.55 -0.93 13.70
N GLY A 198 25.18 0.23 13.16
CA GLY A 198 26.09 1.38 13.14
C GLY A 198 26.55 1.82 14.54
N GLN A 199 25.69 1.65 15.55
CA GLN A 199 26.04 1.92 16.95
C GLN A 199 27.10 0.96 17.46
N GLU A 200 26.93 -0.34 17.28
CA GLU A 200 27.93 -1.34 17.67
C GLU A 200 29.26 -1.13 16.94
N ARG A 201 29.20 -0.79 15.65
CA ARG A 201 30.40 -0.45 14.86
C ARG A 201 31.13 0.77 15.43
N ASN A 202 30.39 1.82 15.79
CA ASN A 202 30.96 3.03 16.38
C ASN A 202 31.51 2.78 17.79
N SER A 203 30.82 1.97 18.61
CA SER A 203 31.31 1.59 19.94
C SER A 203 32.63 0.83 19.85
N ALA A 204 32.73 -0.17 18.96
CA ALA A 204 33.97 -0.91 18.73
C ALA A 204 35.10 0.02 18.25
N LEU A 205 34.78 0.97 17.37
CA LEU A 205 35.74 1.99 16.92
C LEU A 205 36.25 2.85 18.08
N GLU A 206 35.36 3.32 18.95
CA GLU A 206 35.71 4.13 20.11
C GLU A 206 36.58 3.38 21.12
N GLU A 207 36.29 2.10 21.38
CA GLU A 207 37.10 1.26 22.27
C GLU A 207 38.52 1.09 21.73
N MET A 208 38.67 0.78 20.44
CA MET A 208 39.98 0.68 19.81
C MET A 208 40.73 2.02 19.82
N GLN A 209 40.03 3.12 19.58
CA GLN A 209 40.62 4.46 19.56
C GLN A 209 41.08 4.92 20.95
N LYS A 210 40.40 4.49 22.02
CA LYS A 210 40.81 4.72 23.42
C LYS A 210 42.01 3.87 23.82
N ALA A 211 42.12 2.65 23.29
CA ALA A 211 43.21 1.72 23.61
C ALA A 211 44.56 2.11 22.98
N ASP A 212 44.55 2.73 21.80
CA ASP A 212 45.77 3.18 21.10
C ASP A 212 45.61 4.59 20.52
N ASP A 213 46.19 5.58 21.20
CA ASP A 213 46.16 6.99 20.80
C ASP A 213 47.17 7.36 19.69
N LYS A 214 48.07 6.43 19.33
CA LYS A 214 49.10 6.60 18.28
C LYS A 214 48.57 6.26 16.90
N ARG A 215 47.45 5.54 16.84
CA ARG A 215 46.76 5.18 15.59
C ARG A 215 45.44 5.93 15.48
N MET A 216 45.06 6.23 14.24
CA MET A 216 43.75 6.75 13.90
C MET A 216 42.97 5.60 13.30
N TYR A 217 41.84 5.29 13.91
CA TYR A 217 40.92 4.25 13.45
C TYR A 217 39.77 4.89 12.67
N MET A 218 39.31 4.20 11.63
CA MET A 218 38.16 4.61 10.82
C MET A 218 37.35 3.38 10.43
N VAL A 219 36.02 3.51 10.45
CA VAL A 219 35.13 2.52 9.83
C VAL A 219 35.08 2.80 8.33
N GLU A 220 35.30 1.76 7.55
CA GLU A 220 35.15 1.77 6.11
C GLU A 220 34.20 0.67 5.67
N SER A 221 33.75 0.73 4.42
CA SER A 221 32.96 -0.33 3.82
C SER A 221 33.30 -0.55 2.36
N ASP A 222 33.26 -1.82 1.98
CA ASP A 222 33.28 -2.24 0.60
C ASP A 222 31.89 -2.67 0.17
N ARG A 223 31.62 -2.49 -1.13
CA ARG A 223 30.35 -2.87 -1.74
C ARG A 223 30.60 -3.87 -2.83
N ASP A 224 30.11 -5.08 -2.62
CA ASP A 224 30.25 -6.15 -3.59
C ASP A 224 28.96 -6.38 -4.34
N ARG A 225 29.11 -6.58 -5.65
CA ARG A 225 28.00 -6.86 -6.54
C ARG A 225 27.69 -8.35 -6.51
N ARG A 226 26.47 -8.72 -6.13
CA ARG A 226 25.95 -10.08 -6.23
C ARG A 226 24.83 -10.18 -7.26
N ASP A 227 25.05 -10.98 -8.29
CA ASP A 227 24.02 -11.35 -9.26
C ASP A 227 23.31 -12.63 -8.78
N THR A 228 21.99 -12.58 -8.65
CA THR A 228 21.16 -13.66 -8.11
C THR A 228 19.80 -13.73 -8.81
N THR A 229 18.91 -14.62 -8.39
CA THR A 229 17.51 -14.70 -8.85
C THR A 229 16.57 -14.29 -7.72
N LEU A 230 15.35 -13.87 -8.06
CA LEU A 230 14.32 -13.61 -7.05
C LEU A 230 13.99 -14.86 -6.22
N ALA A 231 13.89 -16.02 -6.86
CA ALA A 231 13.71 -17.30 -6.18
C ALA A 231 14.86 -17.58 -5.19
N GLY A 232 16.10 -17.26 -5.57
CA GLY A 232 17.27 -17.39 -4.70
C GLY A 232 17.18 -16.49 -3.47
N LEU A 233 16.83 -15.21 -3.65
CA LEU A 233 16.62 -14.28 -2.52
C LEU A 233 15.49 -14.74 -1.59
N VAL A 234 14.37 -15.22 -2.15
CA VAL A 234 13.26 -15.74 -1.35
C VAL A 234 13.71 -16.98 -0.57
N ALA A 235 14.42 -17.90 -1.22
CA ALA A 235 14.92 -19.12 -0.58
C ALA A 235 15.90 -18.81 0.56
N GLU A 236 16.87 -17.92 0.35
CA GLU A 236 17.81 -17.48 1.38
C GLU A 236 17.12 -16.84 2.59
N THR A 237 15.98 -16.18 2.37
CA THR A 237 15.29 -15.38 3.39
C THR A 237 14.22 -16.18 4.14
N PHE A 238 13.44 -17.00 3.43
CA PHE A 238 12.21 -17.63 3.94
C PHE A 238 12.28 -19.15 4.05
N LEU A 239 13.35 -19.81 3.58
CA LEU A 239 13.52 -21.26 3.69
C LEU A 239 14.70 -21.58 4.61
N ALA A 240 14.55 -22.63 5.41
CA ALA A 240 15.67 -23.18 6.16
C ALA A 240 16.70 -23.78 5.19
N GLY A 241 17.97 -23.39 5.37
CA GLY A 241 19.08 -23.93 4.59
C GLY A 241 19.49 -25.33 5.06
N TYR A 242 19.76 -26.22 4.11
CA TYR A 242 20.27 -27.57 4.37
C TYR A 242 21.60 -27.78 3.66
N LYS A 243 22.56 -28.43 4.33
CA LYS A 243 23.89 -28.70 3.76
C LYS A 243 23.77 -29.46 2.43
N GLY A 244 24.38 -28.92 1.38
CA GLY A 244 24.38 -29.51 0.03
C GLY A 244 23.15 -29.20 -0.83
N ARG A 245 22.06 -28.66 -0.27
CA ARG A 245 20.89 -28.21 -1.02
C ARG A 245 21.07 -26.74 -1.40
N THR A 246 21.47 -26.49 -2.64
CA THR A 246 21.88 -25.14 -3.13
C THR A 246 21.10 -24.69 -4.34
N LYS A 247 20.20 -25.52 -4.87
CA LYS A 247 19.33 -25.19 -6.01
C LYS A 247 17.90 -25.02 -5.53
N VAL A 248 17.21 -24.05 -6.12
CA VAL A 248 15.79 -23.80 -5.87
C VAL A 248 14.97 -24.52 -6.94
N TRP A 249 13.97 -25.29 -6.51
CA TRP A 249 12.98 -25.94 -7.37
C TRP A 249 11.59 -25.34 -7.12
N HIS A 250 10.80 -25.17 -8.17
CA HIS A 250 9.41 -24.69 -8.12
C HIS A 250 8.46 -25.88 -8.23
N LYS A 251 7.64 -26.11 -7.21
CA LYS A 251 6.79 -27.31 -7.11
C LYS A 251 5.70 -27.38 -8.18
N ASP A 252 5.20 -26.23 -8.62
CA ASP A 252 4.23 -26.09 -9.70
C ASP A 252 4.84 -26.06 -11.12
N GLY A 253 6.17 -26.07 -11.22
CA GLY A 253 6.89 -25.94 -12.49
C GLY A 253 6.91 -24.53 -13.08
N ASP A 254 6.25 -23.56 -12.45
CA ASP A 254 6.26 -22.16 -12.86
C ASP A 254 7.41 -21.41 -12.16
N GLU A 255 8.52 -21.25 -12.88
CA GLU A 255 9.69 -20.51 -12.39
C GLU A 255 9.43 -19.01 -12.12
N SER A 256 8.25 -18.49 -12.49
CA SER A 256 7.82 -17.14 -12.14
C SER A 256 7.10 -17.05 -10.78
N ASN A 257 6.60 -18.18 -10.27
CA ASN A 257 5.92 -18.26 -8.99
C ASN A 257 6.92 -18.38 -7.82
N ASN A 258 7.48 -17.23 -7.43
CA ASN A 258 8.44 -17.11 -6.34
C ASN A 258 7.80 -17.01 -4.95
N TRP A 259 6.57 -17.52 -4.76
CA TRP A 259 6.00 -17.65 -3.42
C TRP A 259 6.79 -18.68 -2.62
N TYR A 260 7.28 -18.32 -1.43
CA TYR A 260 8.23 -19.12 -0.66
C TYR A 260 7.79 -20.58 -0.45
N LYS A 261 6.51 -20.83 -0.18
CA LYS A 261 5.93 -22.18 -0.01
C LYS A 261 5.72 -22.94 -1.30
N ASN A 262 5.97 -22.34 -2.46
CA ASN A 262 6.11 -23.04 -3.74
C ASN A 262 7.56 -23.51 -3.98
N LEU A 263 8.53 -23.02 -3.20
CA LEU A 263 9.95 -23.27 -3.42
C LEU A 263 10.46 -24.42 -2.55
N LEU A 264 11.39 -25.18 -3.10
CA LEU A 264 12.07 -26.29 -2.42
C LEU A 264 13.58 -26.18 -2.64
N MET A 265 14.38 -26.30 -1.57
CA MET A 265 15.82 -26.42 -1.70
C MET A 265 16.19 -27.86 -2.02
N VAL A 266 16.90 -28.08 -3.14
CA VAL A 266 17.32 -29.41 -3.62
C VAL A 266 18.82 -29.46 -3.88
N THR A 267 19.39 -30.67 -3.93
CA THR A 267 20.78 -30.84 -4.35
C THR A 267 20.93 -30.56 -5.84
N PRO A 268 22.14 -30.20 -6.32
CA PRO A 268 22.40 -30.04 -7.75
C PRO A 268 22.06 -31.27 -8.59
N ASP A 269 22.19 -32.48 -8.04
CA ASP A 269 21.90 -33.72 -8.76
C ASP A 269 20.40 -34.03 -8.79
N ASP A 270 19.69 -33.79 -7.69
CA ASP A 270 18.22 -33.89 -7.68
C ASP A 270 17.60 -32.88 -8.64
N TYR A 271 18.12 -31.65 -8.68
CA TYR A 271 17.69 -30.63 -9.63
C TYR A 271 17.82 -31.12 -11.09
N LYS A 272 18.92 -31.79 -11.44
CA LYS A 272 19.10 -32.36 -12.79
C LYS A 272 18.08 -33.47 -13.07
N LYS A 273 17.84 -34.37 -12.10
CA LYS A 273 16.86 -35.46 -12.24
C LYS A 273 15.43 -34.93 -12.38
N LEU A 274 15.05 -33.94 -11.57
CA LEU A 274 13.76 -33.25 -11.62
C LEU A 274 13.58 -32.57 -12.98
N ARG A 275 14.58 -31.81 -13.44
CA ARG A 275 14.55 -31.15 -14.75
C ARG A 275 14.45 -32.15 -15.91
N ALA A 276 15.07 -33.32 -15.77
CA ALA A 276 15.00 -34.39 -16.77
C ALA A 276 13.70 -35.21 -16.71
N GLY A 277 12.80 -34.94 -15.75
CA GLY A 277 11.58 -35.72 -15.53
C GLY A 277 11.84 -37.16 -15.07
N MET A 278 13.05 -37.45 -14.56
CA MET A 278 13.42 -38.78 -14.07
C MET A 278 12.83 -39.08 -12.70
N VAL A 279 12.49 -38.03 -11.95
CA VAL A 279 11.90 -38.09 -10.61
C VAL A 279 11.00 -36.87 -10.46
N THR A 280 9.96 -36.99 -9.66
CA THR A 280 9.08 -35.91 -9.21
C THR A 280 9.57 -35.38 -7.86
N TRP A 281 9.19 -34.15 -7.51
CA TRP A 281 9.60 -33.60 -6.21
C TRP A 281 8.95 -34.34 -5.03
N GLN A 282 7.76 -34.91 -5.24
CA GLN A 282 7.08 -35.75 -4.26
C GLN A 282 7.85 -37.05 -4.00
N GLU A 283 8.40 -37.68 -5.04
CA GLU A 283 9.21 -38.91 -4.92
C GLU A 283 10.54 -38.67 -4.18
N LEU A 284 11.08 -37.45 -4.21
CA LEU A 284 12.25 -37.10 -3.41
C LEU A 284 11.96 -37.06 -1.91
N ASN A 285 10.67 -36.95 -1.51
CA ASN A 285 10.19 -36.94 -0.14
C ASN A 285 11.01 -36.01 0.78
N LEU A 286 11.31 -34.80 0.28
CA LEU A 286 12.12 -33.83 1.00
C LEU A 286 11.24 -33.01 1.93
N GLU A 287 11.58 -32.99 3.21
CA GLU A 287 11.02 -32.02 4.15
C GLU A 287 11.74 -30.66 3.99
N GLN A 288 10.95 -29.59 3.86
CA GLN A 288 11.40 -28.21 3.82
C GLN A 288 10.75 -27.43 4.95
N VAL A 289 11.57 -26.90 5.86
CA VAL A 289 11.12 -25.98 6.89
C VAL A 289 11.09 -24.57 6.32
N TYR A 290 9.98 -23.87 6.53
CA TYR A 290 9.80 -22.47 6.15
C TYR A 290 9.95 -21.56 7.37
N ILE A 291 10.55 -20.40 7.15
CA ILE A 291 10.75 -19.37 8.17
C ILE A 291 9.58 -18.40 8.06
N GLU A 292 8.68 -18.44 9.03
CA GLU A 292 7.58 -17.50 9.14
C GLU A 292 8.05 -16.21 9.81
N TYR A 293 7.61 -15.07 9.27
CA TYR A 293 7.85 -13.75 9.84
C TYR A 293 6.54 -13.18 10.37
N GLU A 294 6.64 -12.28 11.34
CA GLU A 294 5.49 -11.52 11.78
C GLU A 294 4.85 -10.74 10.62
N ASN A 295 3.54 -10.87 10.46
CA ASN A 295 2.78 -10.23 9.38
C ASN A 295 1.56 -9.44 9.90
N LYS A 296 0.79 -8.85 8.98
CA LYS A 296 -0.44 -8.12 9.28
C LYS A 296 -1.70 -8.99 9.26
N ALA A 297 -1.56 -10.27 8.95
CA ALA A 297 -2.66 -11.22 8.91
C ALA A 297 -3.05 -11.63 10.34
N GLY A 298 -3.94 -10.86 10.94
CA GLY A 298 -4.34 -11.02 12.33
C GLY A 298 -5.85 -11.17 12.52
N ALA A 299 -6.24 -11.34 13.79
CA ALA A 299 -7.63 -11.49 14.24
C ALA A 299 -8.55 -10.31 13.90
N GLN A 300 -8.02 -9.19 13.39
CA GLN A 300 -8.84 -8.10 12.87
C GLN A 300 -9.82 -8.60 11.78
N ALA A 301 -9.44 -9.60 10.98
CA ALA A 301 -10.32 -10.20 9.99
C ALA A 301 -11.60 -10.80 10.61
N TYR A 302 -11.49 -11.47 11.76
CA TYR A 302 -12.65 -11.97 12.50
C TYR A 302 -13.52 -10.84 13.07
N ARG A 303 -12.91 -9.74 13.54
CA ARG A 303 -13.69 -8.56 13.97
C ARG A 303 -14.53 -7.98 12.82
N VAL A 304 -13.97 -7.96 11.61
CA VAL A 304 -14.72 -7.54 10.41
C VAL A 304 -15.83 -8.54 10.09
N TYR A 305 -15.55 -9.84 10.14
CA TYR A 305 -16.55 -10.90 9.96
C TYR A 305 -17.72 -10.75 10.94
N ASP A 306 -17.43 -10.65 12.24
CA ASP A 306 -18.45 -10.55 13.29
C ASP A 306 -19.31 -9.28 13.10
N GLY A 307 -18.70 -8.17 12.69
CA GLY A 307 -19.42 -6.94 12.37
C GLY A 307 -20.35 -7.07 11.16
N ILE A 308 -19.95 -7.83 10.12
CA ILE A 308 -20.83 -8.14 8.99
C ILE A 308 -21.94 -9.11 9.42
N LEU A 309 -21.60 -10.16 10.17
CA LEU A 309 -22.54 -11.18 10.63
C LEU A 309 -23.63 -10.58 11.52
N ALA A 310 -23.25 -9.68 12.44
CA ALA A 310 -24.18 -8.95 13.29
C ALA A 310 -25.18 -8.12 12.46
N ARG A 311 -24.69 -7.42 11.43
CA ARG A 311 -25.55 -6.67 10.49
C ARG A 311 -26.54 -7.58 9.75
N CYS A 312 -26.12 -8.77 9.33
CA CYS A 312 -26.97 -9.71 8.59
C CYS A 312 -27.98 -10.48 9.47
N LYS A 313 -27.69 -10.64 10.77
CA LYS A 313 -28.59 -11.31 11.73
C LYS A 313 -29.59 -10.36 12.37
N SER A 314 -29.37 -9.06 12.26
CA SER A 314 -30.21 -8.04 12.86
C SER A 314 -31.54 -7.95 12.10
N THR A 315 -32.62 -8.35 12.77
CA THR A 315 -34.00 -8.23 12.26
C THR A 315 -34.66 -6.91 12.63
N GLU A 316 -34.01 -6.11 13.49
CA GLU A 316 -34.47 -4.81 13.99
C GLU A 316 -33.29 -3.83 14.09
N SER A 317 -33.49 -2.57 13.72
CA SER A 317 -32.43 -1.56 13.81
C SER A 317 -32.09 -1.21 15.26
N THR A 318 -30.80 -1.19 15.59
CA THR A 318 -30.26 -0.75 16.88
C THR A 318 -29.44 0.53 16.70
N ASP A 319 -28.98 1.13 17.80
CA ASP A 319 -28.06 2.28 17.75
C ASP A 319 -26.75 2.00 16.98
N SER A 320 -26.37 0.71 16.85
CA SER A 320 -25.16 0.26 16.15
C SER A 320 -25.41 -0.36 14.78
N ILE A 321 -26.67 -0.65 14.43
CA ILE A 321 -27.05 -1.29 13.16
C ILE A 321 -28.17 -0.49 12.51
N HIS A 322 -27.82 0.25 11.46
CA HIS A 322 -28.76 1.08 10.70
C HIS A 322 -29.77 0.24 9.90
N LYS A 323 -31.00 0.76 9.75
CA LYS A 323 -32.12 0.13 9.01
C LYS A 323 -31.78 -0.29 7.57
N CYS A 324 -30.79 0.34 6.93
CA CYS A 324 -30.35 -0.02 5.59
C CYS A 324 -29.76 -1.44 5.48
N TYR A 325 -29.48 -2.10 6.60
CA TYR A 325 -29.00 -3.48 6.64
C TYR A 325 -30.10 -4.53 6.86
N ASN A 326 -31.37 -4.15 7.05
CA ASN A 326 -32.45 -5.08 7.39
C ASN A 326 -32.73 -6.18 6.33
N SER A 327 -32.35 -5.94 5.07
CA SER A 327 -32.45 -6.93 3.97
C SER A 327 -31.10 -7.55 3.59
N THR A 328 -30.03 -7.22 4.32
CA THR A 328 -28.67 -7.65 3.98
C THR A 328 -28.43 -9.09 4.46
N ALA A 329 -27.95 -9.94 3.56
CA ALA A 329 -27.60 -11.32 3.85
C ALA A 329 -26.09 -11.54 3.73
N MET A 330 -25.61 -12.63 4.32
CA MET A 330 -24.25 -13.13 4.11
C MET A 330 -24.32 -14.47 3.39
N TRP A 331 -23.38 -14.71 2.48
CA TRP A 331 -23.27 -15.98 1.78
C TRP A 331 -23.13 -17.14 2.77
N GLN A 332 -23.94 -18.19 2.58
CA GLN A 332 -23.99 -19.33 3.49
C GLN A 332 -22.62 -20.01 3.66
N GLY A 333 -21.78 -20.07 2.62
CA GLY A 333 -20.44 -20.66 2.74
C GLY A 333 -19.53 -19.94 3.74
N TRP A 334 -19.68 -18.61 3.91
CA TRP A 334 -18.97 -17.85 4.94
C TRP A 334 -19.56 -18.07 6.34
N ILE A 335 -20.86 -18.38 6.43
CA ILE A 335 -21.51 -18.72 7.70
C ILE A 335 -21.09 -20.12 8.15
N ASP A 336 -21.08 -21.08 7.22
CA ASP A 336 -20.72 -22.48 7.47
C ASP A 336 -19.23 -22.64 7.78
N ASP A 337 -18.39 -21.87 7.09
CA ASP A 337 -16.94 -21.81 7.35
C ASP A 337 -16.44 -20.36 7.47
N PRO A 338 -16.42 -19.78 8.68
CA PRO A 338 -15.91 -18.43 8.92
C PRO A 338 -14.44 -18.24 8.49
N LYS A 339 -13.63 -19.30 8.45
CA LYS A 339 -12.24 -19.22 7.99
C LYS A 339 -12.15 -18.88 6.51
N SER A 340 -13.12 -19.29 5.71
CA SER A 340 -13.19 -18.94 4.29
C SER A 340 -13.38 -17.43 4.07
N PHE A 341 -14.17 -16.75 4.91
CA PHE A 341 -14.25 -15.28 4.90
C PHE A 341 -12.92 -14.65 5.31
N VAL A 342 -12.32 -15.14 6.41
CA VAL A 342 -11.05 -14.59 6.89
C VAL A 342 -9.95 -14.71 5.84
N ARG A 343 -9.85 -15.87 5.17
CA ARG A 343 -8.94 -16.06 4.04
C ARG A 343 -9.22 -15.06 2.93
N TRP A 344 -10.48 -14.96 2.48
CA TRP A 344 -10.87 -14.01 1.43
C TRP A 344 -10.48 -12.57 1.81
N TYR A 345 -10.80 -12.13 3.02
CA TYR A 345 -10.50 -10.78 3.50
C TYR A 345 -9.00 -10.52 3.47
N LEU A 346 -8.19 -11.43 4.03
CA LEU A 346 -6.75 -11.28 4.12
C LEU A 346 -6.05 -11.34 2.74
N GLU A 347 -6.57 -12.12 1.80
CA GLU A 347 -6.08 -12.19 0.41
C GLU A 347 -6.37 -10.92 -0.40
N HIS A 348 -7.47 -10.23 -0.09
CA HIS A 348 -7.88 -8.99 -0.78
C HIS A 348 -7.47 -7.71 -0.03
N TYR A 349 -7.05 -7.81 1.23
CA TYR A 349 -6.71 -6.66 2.06
C TYR A 349 -5.46 -5.93 1.53
N TYR A 350 -5.56 -4.61 1.40
CA TYR A 350 -4.43 -3.75 1.05
C TYR A 350 -4.50 -2.47 1.87
N GLU A 351 -3.39 -1.75 1.93
CA GLU A 351 -3.30 -0.49 2.63
C GLU A 351 -3.41 0.69 1.67
N CYS A 352 -4.13 1.72 2.07
CA CYS A 352 -4.30 2.94 1.30
C CYS A 352 -3.84 4.17 2.09
N GLY A 353 -2.52 4.26 2.36
CA GLY A 353 -2.00 5.27 3.29
C GLY A 353 -2.39 4.90 4.72
N ASP A 354 -2.86 5.87 5.49
CA ASP A 354 -3.28 5.68 6.88
C ASP A 354 -4.82 5.55 7.03
N GLU A 355 -5.52 5.31 5.93
CA GLU A 355 -6.99 5.20 5.93
C GLU A 355 -7.47 3.84 6.43
N GLU A 356 -8.56 3.85 7.19
CA GLU A 356 -9.31 2.64 7.54
C GLU A 356 -9.91 1.99 6.28
N MET A 357 -10.02 0.66 6.30
CA MET A 357 -10.51 -0.13 5.17
C MET A 357 -11.83 -0.80 5.54
N ASP A 358 -12.82 -0.68 4.67
CA ASP A 358 -14.17 -1.24 4.83
C ASP A 358 -14.42 -2.33 3.78
N VAL A 359 -15.20 -3.35 4.16
CA VAL A 359 -15.78 -4.31 3.21
C VAL A 359 -17.04 -3.71 2.62
N ASP A 360 -17.04 -3.52 1.31
CA ASP A 360 -18.19 -3.06 0.53
C ASP A 360 -18.74 -4.19 -0.33
N LYS A 361 -20.07 -4.32 -0.36
CA LYS A 361 -20.80 -5.33 -1.17
C LYS A 361 -21.49 -4.73 -2.39
N ASP A 362 -21.44 -3.41 -2.52
CA ASP A 362 -22.32 -2.68 -3.41
C ASP A 362 -21.64 -2.26 -4.72
N LEU A 363 -20.33 -1.97 -4.71
CA LEU A 363 -19.59 -1.51 -5.90
C LEU A 363 -19.59 -2.55 -7.04
N PHE A 364 -19.51 -3.84 -6.68
CA PHE A 364 -19.62 -4.97 -7.62
C PHE A 364 -20.93 -5.74 -7.44
N GLY A 365 -21.83 -5.25 -6.60
CA GLY A 365 -23.09 -5.92 -6.29
C GLY A 365 -24.03 -6.03 -7.50
N ASP A 366 -24.87 -7.04 -7.46
CA ASP A 366 -25.96 -7.30 -8.41
C ASP A 366 -27.31 -6.70 -7.96
N GLY A 367 -27.31 -5.93 -6.86
CA GLY A 367 -28.50 -5.35 -6.25
C GLY A 367 -29.16 -6.23 -5.19
N THR A 368 -28.70 -7.46 -4.96
CA THR A 368 -29.23 -8.33 -3.89
C THR A 368 -28.90 -7.84 -2.49
N GLY A 369 -27.86 -7.02 -2.35
CA GLY A 369 -27.36 -6.57 -1.06
C GLY A 369 -26.72 -7.68 -0.22
N MET A 370 -26.39 -8.82 -0.81
CA MET A 370 -25.72 -9.93 -0.13
C MET A 370 -24.20 -9.74 -0.10
N TYR A 371 -23.58 -10.05 1.05
CA TYR A 371 -22.13 -10.20 1.16
C TYR A 371 -21.71 -11.55 0.57
N TYR A 372 -21.05 -11.53 -0.59
CA TYR A 372 -20.61 -12.71 -1.34
C TYR A 372 -19.19 -12.48 -1.90
N PRO A 373 -18.30 -13.49 -1.93
CA PRO A 373 -16.90 -13.33 -2.36
C PRO A 373 -16.70 -12.57 -3.67
N ASP A 374 -17.55 -12.83 -4.68
CA ASP A 374 -17.42 -12.27 -6.03
C ASP A 374 -17.96 -10.84 -6.16
N PHE A 375 -18.82 -10.41 -5.22
CA PHE A 375 -19.46 -9.09 -5.24
C PHE A 375 -18.89 -8.13 -4.20
N CYS A 376 -18.16 -8.66 -3.22
CA CYS A 376 -17.50 -7.87 -2.20
C CYS A 376 -16.15 -7.33 -2.70
N CYS A 377 -15.78 -6.16 -2.19
CA CYS A 377 -14.44 -5.61 -2.31
C CYS A 377 -14.05 -4.86 -1.04
N ILE A 378 -12.76 -4.51 -0.92
CA ILE A 378 -12.25 -3.74 0.22
C ILE A 378 -11.92 -2.33 -0.26
N LEU A 379 -12.54 -1.32 0.34
CA LEU A 379 -12.42 0.08 -0.04
C LEU A 379 -11.85 0.92 1.12
N PRO A 380 -11.09 1.98 0.83
CA PRO A 380 -10.79 2.99 1.83
C PRO A 380 -12.10 3.62 2.32
N LYS A 381 -12.22 3.84 3.63
CA LYS A 381 -13.44 4.32 4.29
C LYS A 381 -14.00 5.60 3.67
N GLY A 382 -13.12 6.52 3.26
CA GLY A 382 -13.52 7.75 2.58
C GLY A 382 -14.26 7.47 1.26
N LEU A 383 -13.76 6.52 0.47
CA LEU A 383 -14.37 6.12 -0.78
C LEU A 383 -15.67 5.33 -0.56
N ASN A 384 -15.70 4.42 0.41
CA ASN A 384 -16.90 3.69 0.79
C ASN A 384 -18.03 4.65 1.21
N THR A 385 -17.69 5.65 2.02
CA THR A 385 -18.61 6.71 2.45
C THR A 385 -19.11 7.56 1.28
N LEU A 386 -18.24 7.89 0.32
CA LEU A 386 -18.65 8.60 -0.91
C LEU A 386 -19.69 7.81 -1.71
N LEU A 387 -19.47 6.51 -1.91
CA LEU A 387 -20.42 5.65 -2.62
C LEU A 387 -21.75 5.53 -1.87
N ALA A 388 -21.72 5.31 -0.56
CA ALA A 388 -22.92 5.29 0.27
C ALA A 388 -23.71 6.61 0.20
N ASN A 389 -23.01 7.75 0.21
CA ASN A 389 -23.62 9.08 0.07
C ASN A 389 -24.08 9.42 -1.37
N SER A 390 -23.81 8.54 -2.32
CA SER A 390 -24.25 8.67 -3.72
C SER A 390 -25.51 7.85 -4.00
N LYS A 391 -26.13 7.28 -2.96
CA LYS A 391 -27.39 6.54 -3.02
C LYS A 391 -28.48 7.24 -2.22
N LYS A 392 -29.73 7.05 -2.62
CA LYS A 392 -30.88 7.52 -1.86
C LYS A 392 -31.03 6.67 -0.59
N HIS A 393 -31.20 7.36 0.54
CA HIS A 393 -31.55 6.75 1.81
C HIS A 393 -32.99 7.11 2.14
N TYR A 394 -33.80 6.09 2.40
CA TYR A 394 -35.21 6.24 2.75
C TYR A 394 -35.40 6.28 4.25
N LYS A 395 -36.23 7.20 4.72
CA LYS A 395 -36.76 7.16 6.09
C LYS A 395 -37.92 6.16 6.15
N GLU A 396 -38.36 5.86 7.37
CA GLU A 396 -39.50 4.97 7.58
C GLU A 396 -40.77 5.53 6.92
N GLY A 397 -41.42 4.70 6.08
CA GLY A 397 -42.60 5.08 5.29
C GLY A 397 -42.29 5.84 4.00
N GLU A 398 -41.02 6.15 3.70
CA GLU A 398 -40.61 6.75 2.43
C GLU A 398 -40.41 5.66 1.36
N THR A 399 -40.87 5.95 0.14
CA THR A 399 -40.77 5.10 -1.05
C THR A 399 -40.34 5.96 -2.26
N PRO A 400 -39.90 5.36 -3.37
CA PRO A 400 -39.61 6.10 -4.59
C PRO A 400 -40.79 6.97 -5.08
N GLU A 401 -42.03 6.55 -4.82
CA GLU A 401 -43.24 7.24 -5.28
C GLU A 401 -43.59 8.47 -4.44
N ASN A 402 -43.17 8.53 -3.18
CA ASN A 402 -43.52 9.60 -2.25
C ASN A 402 -42.34 10.48 -1.84
N THR A 403 -41.15 10.25 -2.40
CA THR A 403 -39.94 11.04 -2.14
C THR A 403 -39.38 11.72 -3.37
N LEU A 404 -38.64 12.81 -3.16
CA LEU A 404 -37.87 13.44 -4.23
C LEU A 404 -36.59 12.65 -4.53
N PRO A 405 -36.05 12.74 -5.76
CA PRO A 405 -34.78 12.12 -6.12
C PRO A 405 -33.64 12.50 -5.18
N LEU A 406 -32.58 11.69 -5.16
CA LEU A 406 -31.35 11.96 -4.44
C LEU A 406 -30.85 13.39 -4.73
N GLY A 407 -30.49 14.11 -3.67
CA GLY A 407 -29.98 15.48 -3.78
C GLY A 407 -31.00 16.55 -4.16
N VAL A 408 -32.26 16.20 -4.47
CA VAL A 408 -33.28 17.16 -4.90
C VAL A 408 -34.11 17.66 -3.72
N ARG A 409 -34.46 18.94 -3.76
CA ARG A 409 -35.30 19.65 -2.81
C ARG A 409 -36.34 20.49 -3.56
N TYR A 410 -37.42 20.83 -2.87
CA TYR A 410 -38.45 21.74 -3.39
C TYR A 410 -38.51 23.03 -2.57
N SER A 411 -38.49 24.18 -3.24
CA SER A 411 -38.62 25.49 -2.62
C SER A 411 -40.04 26.02 -2.77
N ARG A 412 -40.82 26.03 -1.68
CA ARG A 412 -42.19 26.59 -1.69
C ARG A 412 -42.23 28.07 -2.07
N ARG A 413 -41.20 28.84 -1.68
CA ARG A 413 -41.11 30.29 -1.97
C ARG A 413 -40.93 30.56 -3.46
N ARG A 414 -40.07 29.77 -4.12
CA ARG A 414 -39.76 29.94 -5.54
C ARG A 414 -40.70 29.14 -6.44
N LYS A 415 -41.41 28.15 -5.88
CA LYS A 415 -42.22 27.16 -6.60
C LYS A 415 -41.39 26.40 -7.64
N LYS A 416 -40.17 26.01 -7.26
CA LYS A 416 -39.18 25.34 -8.12
C LYS A 416 -38.49 24.22 -7.36
N TYR A 417 -38.00 23.23 -8.09
CA TYR A 417 -37.10 22.18 -7.62
C TYR A 417 -35.65 22.63 -7.79
N TYR A 418 -34.76 22.16 -6.93
CA TYR A 418 -33.33 22.43 -7.08
C TYR A 418 -32.53 21.28 -6.49
N GLY A 419 -31.34 21.04 -7.02
CA GLY A 419 -30.38 20.12 -6.42
C GLY A 419 -29.56 20.80 -5.33
N GLU A 420 -29.11 20.06 -4.33
CA GLU A 420 -28.10 20.50 -3.36
C GLU A 420 -26.99 19.47 -3.29
N ILE A 421 -25.73 19.91 -3.37
CA ILE A 421 -24.57 19.00 -3.34
C ILE A 421 -23.51 19.52 -2.38
N THR A 422 -22.94 18.58 -1.61
CA THR A 422 -21.70 18.78 -0.88
C THR A 422 -20.63 17.94 -1.57
N PHE A 423 -19.65 18.61 -2.19
CA PHE A 423 -18.52 17.93 -2.80
C PHE A 423 -17.67 17.24 -1.74
N THR A 424 -17.07 16.10 -2.08
CA THR A 424 -16.22 15.34 -1.15
C THR A 424 -15.05 16.19 -0.66
N GLY A 425 -14.94 16.37 0.65
CA GLY A 425 -13.92 17.23 1.28
C GLY A 425 -14.30 18.72 1.37
N ALA A 426 -15.48 19.11 0.91
CA ALA A 426 -16.00 20.47 1.08
C ALA A 426 -16.84 20.58 2.37
N GLU A 427 -16.74 21.71 3.05
CA GLU A 427 -17.51 21.99 4.27
C GLU A 427 -18.90 22.56 3.98
N ARG A 428 -19.11 23.08 2.77
CA ARG A 428 -20.32 23.82 2.41
C ARG A 428 -21.15 23.09 1.37
N THR A 429 -22.45 23.00 1.64
CA THR A 429 -23.45 22.59 0.66
C THR A 429 -23.69 23.71 -0.34
N ILE A 430 -23.73 23.36 -1.62
CA ILE A 430 -23.96 24.28 -2.73
C ILE A 430 -25.34 23.99 -3.31
N PRO A 431 -26.28 24.96 -3.30
CA PRO A 431 -27.51 24.84 -4.06
C PRO A 431 -27.20 24.98 -5.56
N LEU A 432 -27.82 24.11 -6.36
CA LEU A 432 -27.77 24.11 -7.81
C LEU A 432 -28.88 25.00 -8.39
N SER A 433 -29.13 24.89 -9.69
CA SER A 433 -30.09 25.74 -10.39
C SER A 433 -31.53 25.39 -10.01
N ASP A 434 -32.44 26.37 -10.17
CA ASP A 434 -33.87 26.17 -9.98
C ASP A 434 -34.49 25.61 -11.28
N TRP A 435 -35.31 24.57 -11.16
CA TRP A 435 -35.96 23.81 -12.24
C TRP A 435 -37.46 23.66 -12.00
N ASP A 436 -38.20 23.37 -13.07
CA ASP A 436 -39.65 23.17 -13.00
C ASP A 436 -40.03 21.76 -12.56
N THR A 437 -39.19 20.77 -12.85
CA THR A 437 -39.43 19.36 -12.51
C THR A 437 -38.34 18.78 -11.61
N PRO A 438 -38.65 17.76 -10.78
CA PRO A 438 -37.64 17.08 -9.98
C PRO A 438 -36.65 16.29 -10.85
N GLU A 439 -37.05 15.81 -12.03
CA GLU A 439 -36.18 15.07 -12.96
C GLU A 439 -35.08 15.96 -13.55
N GLU A 440 -35.40 17.21 -13.90
CA GLU A 440 -34.42 18.18 -14.40
C GLU A 440 -33.42 18.56 -13.31
N ALA A 441 -33.91 18.83 -12.09
CA ALA A 441 -33.06 19.09 -10.93
C ALA A 441 -32.14 17.90 -10.62
N PHE A 442 -32.66 16.67 -10.73
CA PHE A 442 -31.85 15.47 -10.56
C PHE A 442 -30.82 15.29 -11.67
N ALA A 443 -31.15 15.59 -12.93
CA ALA A 443 -30.20 15.48 -14.04
C ALA A 443 -28.99 16.42 -13.85
N GLU A 444 -29.19 17.63 -13.33
CA GLU A 444 -28.08 18.52 -12.93
C GLU A 444 -27.29 17.93 -11.75
N TYR A 445 -27.98 17.44 -10.72
CA TYR A 445 -27.34 16.79 -9.56
C TYR A 445 -26.50 15.57 -9.95
N LYS A 446 -27.03 14.65 -10.78
CA LYS A 446 -26.37 13.43 -11.28
C LYS A 446 -25.05 13.77 -11.94
N ARG A 447 -25.03 14.75 -12.85
CA ARG A 447 -23.79 15.22 -13.51
C ARG A 447 -22.77 15.74 -12.51
N MET A 448 -23.20 16.58 -11.56
CA MET A 448 -22.31 17.16 -10.55
C MET A 448 -21.75 16.10 -9.60
N LYS A 449 -22.58 15.14 -9.18
CA LYS A 449 -22.17 14.06 -8.27
C LYS A 449 -21.25 13.05 -8.95
N GLN A 450 -21.50 12.69 -10.21
CA GLN A 450 -20.60 11.84 -10.99
C GLN A 450 -19.25 12.53 -11.24
N ALA A 451 -19.23 13.83 -11.50
CA ALA A 451 -17.98 14.58 -11.60
C ALA A 451 -17.18 14.57 -10.29
N ASP A 452 -17.85 14.67 -9.14
CA ASP A 452 -17.20 14.54 -7.83
C ASP A 452 -16.61 13.14 -7.63
N ILE A 453 -17.35 12.08 -7.97
CA ILE A 453 -16.87 10.70 -7.91
C ILE A 453 -15.62 10.49 -8.77
N LEU A 454 -15.63 10.98 -10.02
CA LEU A 454 -14.49 10.85 -10.93
C LEU A 454 -13.26 11.62 -10.43
N ARG A 455 -13.46 12.83 -9.88
CA ARG A 455 -12.39 13.61 -9.25
C ARG A 455 -11.77 12.84 -8.09
N VAL A 456 -12.58 12.33 -7.16
CA VAL A 456 -12.09 11.56 -6.01
C VAL A 456 -11.41 10.28 -6.49
N ALA A 457 -12.00 9.54 -7.43
CA ALA A 457 -11.38 8.34 -7.99
C ALA A 457 -9.97 8.63 -8.53
N ALA A 458 -9.76 9.77 -9.20
CA ALA A 458 -8.45 10.18 -9.69
C ALA A 458 -7.41 10.36 -8.55
N GLU A 459 -7.81 10.81 -7.37
CA GLU A 459 -6.95 10.92 -6.17
C GLU A 459 -6.49 9.55 -5.64
N TYR A 460 -7.29 8.51 -5.84
CA TYR A 460 -6.96 7.12 -5.44
C TYR A 460 -6.21 6.33 -6.52
N LYS A 461 -5.99 6.91 -7.71
CA LYS A 461 -5.34 6.21 -8.82
C LYS A 461 -3.94 5.73 -8.42
N GLY A 462 -3.71 4.43 -8.55
CA GLY A 462 -2.44 3.78 -8.16
C GLY A 462 -2.30 3.47 -6.66
N ARG A 463 -3.23 3.93 -5.80
CA ARG A 463 -3.30 3.56 -4.38
C ARG A 463 -4.21 2.35 -4.14
N ILE A 464 -5.28 2.22 -4.92
CA ILE A 464 -6.21 1.09 -4.86
C ILE A 464 -5.91 0.02 -5.94
N PRO A 465 -6.47 -1.21 -5.86
CA PRO A 465 -6.40 -2.21 -6.91
C PRO A 465 -7.02 -1.73 -8.23
N GLY A 466 -6.43 -2.15 -9.36
CA GLY A 466 -6.82 -1.67 -10.69
C GLY A 466 -8.26 -2.01 -11.09
N TYR A 467 -8.75 -3.19 -10.68
CA TYR A 467 -10.12 -3.61 -10.97
C TYR A 467 -11.16 -2.76 -10.21
N ILE A 468 -10.86 -2.38 -8.97
CA ILE A 468 -11.67 -1.44 -8.17
C ILE A 468 -11.68 -0.07 -8.84
N TYR A 469 -10.50 0.45 -9.20
CA TYR A 469 -10.40 1.74 -9.88
C TYR A 469 -11.22 1.77 -11.17
N LYS A 470 -11.14 0.73 -12.00
CA LYS A 470 -11.92 0.62 -13.23
C LYS A 470 -13.42 0.66 -12.93
N LYS A 471 -13.88 -0.12 -11.94
CA LYS A 471 -15.30 -0.16 -11.57
C LYS A 471 -15.82 1.18 -11.05
N LEU A 472 -15.00 1.92 -10.30
CA LEU A 472 -15.35 3.26 -9.82
C LEU A 472 -15.62 4.26 -10.95
N LEU A 473 -14.91 4.14 -12.08
CA LEU A 473 -15.12 5.01 -13.24
C LEU A 473 -16.44 4.74 -13.96
N GLU A 474 -17.05 3.58 -13.71
CA GLU A 474 -18.30 3.13 -14.30
C GLU A 474 -19.52 3.41 -13.38
N VAL A 475 -19.31 4.05 -12.23
CA VAL A 475 -20.37 4.30 -11.25
C VAL A 475 -21.40 5.29 -11.81
N GLU A 476 -22.66 4.85 -11.82
CA GLU A 476 -23.81 5.69 -12.11
C GLU A 476 -24.54 6.09 -10.83
N VAL A 477 -24.93 7.36 -10.77
CA VAL A 477 -25.77 7.89 -9.69
C VAL A 477 -27.22 7.76 -10.11
N GLU A 478 -27.99 7.01 -9.34
CA GLU A 478 -29.42 6.77 -9.57
C GLU A 478 -30.27 7.66 -8.66
N PRO A 479 -31.50 8.02 -9.09
CA PRO A 479 -32.36 8.92 -8.33
C PRO A 479 -32.91 8.32 -7.03
N TYR A 480 -33.05 7.00 -6.99
CA TYR A 480 -33.79 6.24 -5.98
C TYR A 480 -33.04 4.97 -5.58
#